data_AF-A0AAW7QRZ1-F1
#
_entry.id   AF-A0AAW7QRZ1-F1
#
_cell.length_a   1.000
_cell.length_b   1.000
_cell.length_c   1.000
_cell.angle_alpha   90.00
_cell.angle_beta   90.00
_cell.angle_gamma   90.00
#
_symmetry.space_group_name_H-M   'P 1'
#
loop_
_entity.id
_entity.type
_entity.pdbx_description
1 polymer ?
#
loop_
_entity_poly.entity_id
_entity_poly.type
_entity_poly.pdbx_seq_one_letter_code
_entity_poly.pdbx_strand_id
1 'polypeptide(L)'
;MRRIGWIIFILTFILTACTNQTVQTPIATQVVPTTVPASAATAAVPTTQPPVGTDVTPEIATAGIQQALDGYVEAYNTNNIELLRSVVDQTNAPFRRLVEERFKTFQESSFAGSRFGRMRVLEVKPREHGFWQVAIDDGGYRRDILFRQMDDGRWVMSEPTEEQLGQKIRIENEYFTLNTYEWAAEVNTIIEDMVVRARQQVIDTLGRTPENKFNVYLRPIFGISPPVNPNSLAWYSAGSRPRNDRVDIFAPFSYAFGFYDPKVGWEEELYSTIVHELTHWAYTRAFAQEYRITDWMSEGLAEYVSNNPRRNAVSAAVRMGRIIPLVDPNGGVRPQDMDHMTTLEVDRSLAYGFAYSLVAYIVETQGGLDGFWRFAAAVRDTPGTGIEFYDKALQKAFGISYEEFDAGWRKWLQENY
;
A
#
# COMPACT_ATOMS: atom_id res chain seq x y z
N MET A 1 50.64 27.96 17.09
CA MET A 1 51.41 27.58 15.87
C MET A 1 51.20 26.10 15.60
N ARG A 2 51.07 25.72 14.32
CA ARG A 2 50.75 24.39 13.72
C ARG A 2 49.24 24.14 13.56
N ARG A 3 48.63 24.59 12.45
CA ARG A 3 48.53 23.97 11.09
C ARG A 3 47.63 22.72 11.13
N ILE A 4 46.33 22.86 10.86
CA ILE A 4 45.65 22.76 9.53
C ILE A 4 45.99 21.45 8.83
N GLY A 5 45.02 20.54 8.86
CA GLY A 5 44.89 19.39 7.97
C GLY A 5 43.41 19.20 7.68
N TRP A 6 42.93 19.82 6.59
CA TRP A 6 41.61 19.61 6.03
C TRP A 6 41.61 18.26 5.31
N ILE A 7 40.72 17.35 5.70
CA ILE A 7 40.33 16.21 4.86
C ILE A 7 38.84 16.40 4.58
N ILE A 8 38.59 16.91 3.37
CA ILE A 8 37.30 16.96 2.71
C ILE A 8 37.02 15.53 2.23
N PHE A 9 36.07 14.84 2.87
CA PHE A 9 35.38 13.71 2.24
C PHE A 9 34.10 14.24 1.61
N ILE A 10 34.20 14.59 0.32
CA ILE A 10 33.04 14.69 -0.57
C ILE A 10 32.55 13.26 -0.78
N LEU A 11 31.51 12.89 -0.05
CA LEU A 11 30.70 11.71 -0.36
C LEU A 11 29.44 12.21 -1.07
N THR A 12 29.59 12.29 -2.39
CA THR A 12 28.53 12.51 -3.37
C THR A 12 27.59 11.32 -3.29
N PHE A 13 26.51 11.41 -2.49
CA PHE A 13 25.38 10.50 -2.65
C PHE A 13 24.53 11.00 -3.80
N ILE A 14 24.60 10.25 -4.89
CA ILE A 14 23.88 10.48 -6.14
C ILE A 14 22.38 10.33 -5.86
N LEU A 15 21.70 11.47 -5.91
CA LEU A 15 20.28 11.60 -6.21
C LEU A 15 20.00 10.92 -7.56
N THR A 16 19.08 9.96 -7.62
CA THR A 16 18.44 9.60 -8.89
C THR A 16 17.02 10.14 -8.92
N ALA A 17 16.98 11.40 -9.37
CA ALA A 17 15.80 12.00 -9.97
C ALA A 17 15.43 11.29 -11.28
N CYS A 18 14.14 11.25 -11.56
CA CYS A 18 13.53 10.83 -12.81
C CYS A 18 14.18 11.52 -14.03
N THR A 19 14.54 10.75 -15.06
CA THR A 19 14.75 11.26 -16.41
C THR A 19 14.06 10.37 -17.43
N ASN A 20 13.10 10.96 -18.15
CA ASN A 20 12.57 10.46 -19.42
C ASN A 20 13.53 10.88 -20.52
N GLN A 21 13.94 9.96 -21.42
CA GLN A 21 13.95 10.23 -22.86
C GLN A 21 14.29 9.00 -23.74
N THR A 22 13.32 8.71 -24.61
CA THR A 22 13.40 8.26 -26.02
C THR A 22 14.32 7.11 -26.41
N VAL A 23 13.73 5.93 -26.61
CA VAL A 23 14.30 4.86 -27.45
C VAL A 23 13.89 5.11 -28.90
N GLN A 24 14.88 5.23 -29.78
CA GLN A 24 14.72 5.24 -31.23
C GLN A 24 14.31 3.84 -31.73
N THR A 25 13.26 3.78 -32.54
CA THR A 25 12.80 2.56 -33.23
C THR A 25 13.73 2.25 -34.41
N PRO A 26 14.31 1.04 -34.52
CA PRO A 26 14.95 0.60 -35.75
C PRO A 26 13.90 0.17 -36.78
N ILE A 27 14.12 0.63 -38.01
CA ILE A 27 13.33 0.40 -39.21
C ILE A 27 13.33 -1.09 -39.58
N ALA A 28 12.13 -1.61 -39.88
CA ALA A 28 11.92 -2.95 -40.40
C ALA A 28 12.39 -3.05 -41.87
N THR A 29 13.31 -3.97 -42.17
CA THR A 29 13.65 -4.34 -43.54
C THR A 29 12.75 -5.49 -43.98
N GLN A 30 11.86 -5.20 -44.92
CA GLN A 30 11.08 -6.19 -45.66
C GLN A 30 12.00 -7.08 -46.50
N VAL A 31 11.78 -8.39 -46.46
CA VAL A 31 12.24 -9.32 -47.50
C VAL A 31 11.04 -10.17 -47.92
N VAL A 32 10.59 -9.96 -49.17
CA VAL A 32 9.52 -10.70 -49.86
C VAL A 32 10.18 -11.76 -50.77
N PRO A 33 9.53 -12.92 -50.99
CA PRO A 33 10.18 -14.22 -51.07
C PRO A 33 10.43 -14.73 -52.51
N THR A 34 11.27 -15.76 -52.63
CA THR A 34 11.48 -16.51 -53.87
C THR A 34 10.81 -17.90 -53.77
N THR A 35 9.76 -18.08 -54.56
CA THR A 35 9.03 -19.33 -54.79
C THR A 35 9.73 -20.24 -55.81
N VAL A 36 9.73 -21.56 -55.58
CA VAL A 36 9.89 -22.60 -56.61
C VAL A 36 8.92 -23.76 -56.30
N PRO A 37 8.28 -24.42 -57.30
CA PRO A 37 7.00 -25.10 -57.10
C PRO A 37 7.04 -26.64 -56.99
N ALA A 38 5.96 -27.13 -56.35
CA ALA A 38 5.20 -28.37 -56.54
C ALA A 38 5.78 -29.74 -56.13
N SER A 39 5.06 -30.41 -55.23
CA SER A 39 4.43 -31.71 -55.53
C SER A 39 3.24 -31.95 -54.61
N ALA A 40 2.10 -32.35 -55.19
CA ALA A 40 0.87 -32.64 -54.49
C ALA A 40 1.00 -33.97 -53.72
N ALA A 41 0.83 -33.91 -52.40
CA ALA A 41 0.66 -35.08 -51.55
C ALA A 41 -0.66 -34.93 -50.78
N THR A 42 -1.43 -36.02 -50.85
CA THR A 42 -2.78 -36.25 -50.38
C THR A 42 -3.00 -35.81 -48.93
N ALA A 43 -4.11 -35.10 -48.69
CA ALA A 43 -4.53 -34.64 -47.38
C ALA A 43 -4.74 -35.82 -46.40
N ALA A 44 -3.84 -35.94 -45.43
CA ALA A 44 -4.13 -36.64 -44.19
C ALA A 44 -4.89 -35.66 -43.28
N VAL A 45 -6.13 -36.01 -42.94
CA VAL A 45 -6.91 -35.34 -41.89
C VAL A 45 -6.07 -35.38 -40.61
N PRO A 46 -5.74 -34.24 -39.98
CA PRO A 46 -5.19 -34.28 -38.65
C PRO A 46 -6.32 -34.74 -37.74
N THR A 47 -6.27 -35.99 -37.30
CA THR A 47 -6.96 -36.41 -36.09
C THR A 47 -6.45 -35.49 -34.98
N THR A 48 -7.25 -34.49 -34.64
CA THR A 48 -7.17 -33.80 -33.36
C THR A 48 -7.34 -34.85 -32.29
N GLN A 49 -6.24 -35.44 -31.85
CA GLN A 49 -6.18 -35.95 -30.48
C GLN A 49 -6.46 -34.73 -29.60
N PRO A 50 -7.49 -34.78 -28.73
CA PRO A 50 -7.60 -33.81 -27.66
C PRO A 50 -6.26 -33.82 -26.91
N PRO A 51 -5.67 -32.67 -26.57
CA PRO A 51 -4.63 -32.71 -25.56
C PRO A 51 -5.23 -33.42 -24.37
N VAL A 52 -4.60 -34.51 -23.91
CA VAL A 52 -4.86 -35.10 -22.61
C VAL A 52 -4.32 -34.09 -21.61
N GLY A 53 -5.04 -32.98 -21.46
CA GLY A 53 -4.95 -32.16 -20.27
C GLY A 53 -5.47 -33.05 -19.17
N THR A 54 -4.62 -33.44 -18.23
CA THR A 54 -5.09 -33.82 -16.91
C THR A 54 -5.92 -32.64 -16.41
N ASP A 55 -7.25 -32.75 -16.51
CA ASP A 55 -8.16 -31.74 -15.96
C ASP A 55 -7.81 -31.63 -14.47
N VAL A 56 -7.15 -30.53 -14.11
CA VAL A 56 -6.75 -30.27 -12.73
C VAL A 56 -8.04 -30.10 -11.93
N THR A 57 -8.37 -31.10 -11.13
CA THR A 57 -9.53 -31.02 -10.25
C THR A 57 -9.23 -30.12 -9.04
N PRO A 58 -10.24 -29.55 -8.37
CA PRO A 58 -10.05 -28.80 -7.14
C PRO A 58 -9.26 -29.55 -6.06
N GLU A 59 -9.40 -30.87 -5.98
CA GLU A 59 -8.67 -31.72 -5.02
C GLU A 59 -7.17 -31.80 -5.36
N ILE A 60 -6.84 -31.99 -6.64
CA ILE A 60 -5.45 -32.01 -7.12
C ILE A 60 -4.81 -30.63 -6.92
N ALA A 61 -5.53 -29.56 -7.28
CA ALA A 61 -5.09 -28.19 -7.07
C ALA A 61 -4.83 -27.91 -5.58
N THR A 62 -5.78 -28.25 -4.71
CA THR A 62 -5.67 -28.03 -3.26
C THR A 62 -4.41 -28.70 -2.68
N ALA A 63 -4.16 -29.97 -3.04
CA ALA A 63 -2.99 -30.69 -2.54
C ALA A 63 -1.66 -30.08 -3.02
N GLY A 64 -1.57 -29.76 -4.32
CA GLY A 64 -0.36 -29.15 -4.89
C GLY A 64 -0.09 -27.74 -4.39
N ILE A 65 -1.14 -26.93 -4.25
CA ILE A 65 -1.07 -25.57 -3.70
C ILE A 65 -0.68 -25.60 -2.22
N GLN A 66 -1.23 -26.51 -1.43
CA GLN A 66 -0.82 -26.68 -0.03
C GLN A 66 0.66 -27.02 0.08
N GLN A 67 1.20 -27.89 -0.80
CA GLN A 67 2.62 -28.19 -0.83
C GLN A 67 3.49 -26.95 -1.15
N ALA A 68 3.05 -26.11 -2.10
CA ALA A 68 3.73 -24.85 -2.41
C ALA A 68 3.70 -23.87 -1.23
N LEU A 69 2.57 -23.78 -0.53
CA LEU A 69 2.42 -22.97 0.69
C LEU A 69 3.31 -23.46 1.84
N ASP A 70 3.38 -24.77 2.06
CA ASP A 70 4.23 -25.36 3.07
C ASP A 70 5.70 -25.03 2.79
N GLY A 71 6.13 -25.14 1.52
CA GLY A 71 7.48 -24.74 1.11
C GLY A 71 7.74 -23.24 1.24
N TYR A 72 6.72 -22.39 1.02
CA TYR A 72 6.82 -20.94 1.25
C TYR A 72 7.03 -20.63 2.74
N VAL A 73 6.23 -21.24 3.62
CA VAL A 73 6.36 -21.11 5.07
C VAL A 73 7.71 -21.64 5.56
N GLU A 74 8.15 -22.79 5.04
CA GLU A 74 9.47 -23.36 5.35
C GLU A 74 10.60 -22.44 4.91
N ALA A 75 10.52 -21.82 3.73
CA ALA A 75 11.52 -20.88 3.24
C ALA A 75 11.70 -19.71 4.21
N TYR A 76 10.61 -19.11 4.70
CA TYR A 76 10.66 -18.04 5.71
C TYR A 76 11.23 -18.53 7.05
N ASN A 77 10.80 -19.70 7.52
CA ASN A 77 11.25 -20.27 8.79
C ASN A 77 12.72 -20.72 8.81
N THR A 78 13.27 -21.08 7.65
CA THR A 78 14.65 -21.57 7.49
C THR A 78 15.58 -20.52 6.86
N ASN A 79 15.08 -19.33 6.56
CA ASN A 79 15.78 -18.29 5.80
C ASN A 79 16.41 -18.85 4.50
N ASN A 80 15.63 -19.62 3.74
CA ASN A 80 16.09 -20.30 2.54
C ASN A 80 15.48 -19.67 1.27
N ILE A 81 16.24 -18.75 0.66
CA ILE A 81 15.83 -18.05 -0.56
C ILE A 81 15.68 -19.00 -1.77
N GLU A 82 16.47 -20.08 -1.86
CA GLU A 82 16.37 -21.02 -2.97
C GLU A 82 15.09 -21.87 -2.88
N LEU A 83 14.69 -22.23 -1.66
CA LEU A 83 13.39 -22.85 -1.42
C LEU A 83 12.25 -21.90 -1.79
N LEU A 84 12.33 -20.62 -1.41
CA LEU A 84 11.35 -19.61 -1.81
C LEU A 84 11.23 -19.53 -3.34
N ARG A 85 12.36 -19.47 -4.06
CA ARG A 85 12.41 -19.42 -5.52
C ARG A 85 11.78 -20.65 -6.18
N SER A 86 11.84 -21.80 -5.53
CA SER A 86 11.23 -23.04 -6.03
C SER A 86 9.70 -23.09 -5.91
N VAL A 87 9.09 -22.28 -5.03
CA VAL A 87 7.63 -22.23 -4.83
C VAL A 87 6.99 -20.93 -5.33
N VAL A 88 7.80 -20.03 -5.89
CA VAL A 88 7.38 -18.74 -6.46
C VAL A 88 7.63 -18.77 -7.96
N ASP A 89 6.71 -18.19 -8.72
CA ASP A 89 6.84 -18.07 -10.16
C ASP A 89 8.05 -17.23 -10.59
N GLN A 90 9.01 -17.88 -11.22
CA GLN A 90 10.25 -17.27 -11.67
C GLN A 90 10.14 -16.60 -13.04
N THR A 91 9.05 -16.81 -13.79
CA THR A 91 8.87 -16.22 -15.13
C THR A 91 8.21 -14.85 -15.07
N ASN A 92 7.43 -14.56 -14.01
CA ASN A 92 6.85 -13.23 -13.78
C ASN A 92 7.84 -12.36 -12.98
N ALA A 93 8.69 -11.60 -13.69
CA ALA A 93 9.77 -10.85 -13.06
C ALA A 93 9.32 -9.77 -12.05
N PRO A 94 8.27 -8.96 -12.30
CA PRO A 94 7.73 -8.05 -11.30
C PRO A 94 7.24 -8.76 -10.03
N PHE A 95 6.48 -9.85 -10.18
CA PHE A 95 5.96 -10.62 -9.05
C PHE A 95 7.09 -11.26 -8.23
N ARG A 96 8.06 -11.91 -8.91
CA ARG A 96 9.26 -12.47 -8.25
C ARG A 96 9.97 -11.41 -7.41
N ARG A 97 10.20 -10.22 -7.97
CA ARG A 97 10.89 -9.12 -7.27
C ARG A 97 10.16 -8.73 -5.98
N LEU A 98 8.83 -8.61 -6.05
CA LEU A 98 8.01 -8.31 -4.89
C LEU A 98 8.17 -9.35 -3.78
N VAL A 99 8.05 -10.63 -4.12
CA VAL A 99 8.12 -11.72 -3.12
C VAL A 99 9.52 -11.80 -2.50
N GLU A 100 10.58 -11.69 -3.31
CA GLU A 100 11.97 -11.70 -2.82
C GLU A 100 12.28 -10.48 -1.94
N GLU A 101 11.78 -9.29 -2.30
CA GLU A 101 11.95 -8.07 -1.50
C GLU A 101 11.28 -8.21 -0.13
N ARG A 102 10.01 -8.66 -0.09
CA ARG A 102 9.29 -8.90 1.17
C ARG A 102 9.99 -9.94 2.04
N PHE A 103 10.49 -11.02 1.43
CA PHE A 103 11.28 -12.01 2.14
C PHE A 103 12.53 -11.39 2.77
N LYS A 104 13.32 -10.67 1.98
CA LYS A 104 14.55 -10.03 2.47
C LYS A 104 14.26 -9.03 3.59
N THR A 105 13.27 -8.16 3.40
CA THR A 105 12.86 -7.19 4.43
C THR A 105 12.46 -7.88 5.73
N PHE A 106 11.71 -8.99 5.66
CA PHE A 106 11.37 -9.75 6.86
C PHE A 106 12.62 -10.31 7.56
N GLN A 107 13.54 -10.92 6.81
CA GLN A 107 14.76 -11.52 7.38
C GLN A 107 15.75 -10.49 7.93
N GLU A 108 15.67 -9.23 7.48
CA GLU A 108 16.46 -8.11 8.01
C GLU A 108 15.76 -7.36 9.16
N SER A 109 14.48 -7.66 9.43
CA SER A 109 13.68 -6.97 10.45
C SER A 109 13.93 -7.51 11.87
N SER A 110 13.42 -6.79 12.89
CA SER A 110 13.40 -7.25 14.28
C SER A 110 12.58 -8.53 14.51
N PHE A 111 11.77 -8.93 13.53
CA PHE A 111 11.00 -10.18 13.55
C PHE A 111 11.77 -11.36 12.96
N ALA A 112 12.99 -11.15 12.44
CA ALA A 112 13.83 -12.23 11.91
C ALA A 112 14.00 -13.37 12.94
N GLY A 113 13.84 -14.61 12.48
CA GLY A 113 13.86 -15.80 13.35
C GLY A 113 12.55 -16.06 14.10
N SER A 114 11.53 -15.19 14.00
CA SER A 114 10.17 -15.52 14.43
C SER A 114 9.62 -16.64 13.56
N ARG A 115 8.97 -17.62 14.17
CA ARG A 115 8.34 -18.71 13.42
C ARG A 115 7.09 -18.20 12.70
N PHE A 116 7.10 -18.29 11.38
CA PHE A 116 5.90 -18.22 10.57
C PHE A 116 4.96 -19.37 10.94
N GLY A 117 3.71 -19.02 11.21
CA GLY A 117 2.64 -19.98 11.42
C GLY A 117 2.42 -20.86 10.19
N ARG A 118 1.74 -22.00 10.39
CA ARG A 118 1.28 -22.81 9.26
C ARG A 118 0.20 -22.04 8.51
N MET A 119 0.27 -22.09 7.19
CA MET A 119 -0.79 -21.61 6.29
C MET A 119 -1.61 -22.80 5.81
N ARG A 120 -2.91 -22.61 5.63
CA ARG A 120 -3.81 -23.68 5.20
C ARG A 120 -4.73 -23.22 4.08
N VAL A 121 -4.81 -24.02 3.01
CA VAL A 121 -5.79 -23.82 1.94
C VAL A 121 -7.20 -24.02 2.50
N LEU A 122 -8.06 -23.03 2.27
CA LEU A 122 -9.48 -23.07 2.63
C LEU A 122 -10.36 -23.37 1.42
N GLU A 123 -10.07 -22.70 0.30
CA GLU A 123 -10.88 -22.73 -0.91
C GLU A 123 -9.98 -22.51 -2.12
N VAL A 124 -10.30 -23.19 -3.23
CA VAL A 124 -9.65 -23.00 -4.52
C VAL A 124 -10.69 -22.72 -5.60
N LYS A 125 -10.44 -21.71 -6.44
CA LYS A 125 -11.30 -21.31 -7.56
C LYS A 125 -10.45 -21.20 -8.82
N PRO A 126 -10.77 -21.94 -9.91
CA PRO A 126 -10.05 -21.78 -11.16
C PRO A 126 -10.30 -20.39 -11.75
N ARG A 127 -9.28 -19.85 -12.42
CA ARG A 127 -9.28 -18.57 -13.13
C ARG A 127 -8.76 -18.80 -14.55
N GLU A 128 -8.93 -17.79 -15.40
CA GLU A 128 -8.41 -17.82 -16.77
C GLU A 128 -6.89 -18.02 -16.81
N HIS A 129 -6.33 -18.30 -17.98
CA HIS A 129 -4.88 -18.50 -18.18
C HIS A 129 -4.20 -19.54 -17.25
N GLY A 130 -4.97 -20.49 -16.70
CA GLY A 130 -4.46 -21.56 -15.84
C GLY A 130 -4.14 -21.13 -14.41
N PHE A 131 -4.58 -19.94 -13.99
CA PHE A 131 -4.45 -19.50 -12.60
C PHE A 131 -5.52 -20.12 -11.72
N TRP A 132 -5.22 -20.21 -10.42
CA TRP A 132 -6.14 -20.62 -9.37
C TRP A 132 -6.09 -19.58 -8.27
N GLN A 133 -7.24 -19.00 -7.94
CA GLN A 133 -7.37 -18.15 -6.77
C GLN A 133 -7.61 -19.02 -5.54
N VAL A 134 -6.89 -18.71 -4.47
CA VAL A 134 -6.84 -19.53 -3.27
C VAL A 134 -7.10 -18.67 -2.06
N ALA A 135 -8.12 -19.03 -1.29
CA ALA A 135 -8.32 -18.50 0.04
C ALA A 135 -7.48 -19.30 1.04
N ILE A 136 -6.70 -18.59 1.86
CA ILE A 136 -5.72 -19.18 2.79
C ILE A 136 -6.00 -18.67 4.20
N ASP A 137 -5.98 -19.57 5.17
CA ASP A 137 -5.86 -19.25 6.60
C ASP A 137 -4.39 -19.06 6.95
N ASP A 138 -4.04 -17.86 7.42
CA ASP A 138 -2.71 -17.43 7.84
C ASP A 138 -2.77 -16.99 9.30
N GLY A 139 -2.67 -17.96 10.22
CA GLY A 139 -2.67 -17.67 11.65
C GLY A 139 -3.97 -17.04 12.16
N GLY A 140 -5.12 -17.38 11.58
CA GLY A 140 -6.43 -16.81 11.92
C GLY A 140 -6.83 -15.59 11.08
N TYR A 141 -5.92 -15.06 10.25
CA TYR A 141 -6.22 -14.10 9.21
C TYR A 141 -6.47 -14.82 7.88
N ARG A 142 -7.12 -14.15 6.92
CA ARG A 142 -7.37 -14.68 5.59
C ARG A 142 -6.55 -13.94 4.54
N ARG A 143 -6.08 -14.67 3.53
CA ARG A 143 -5.44 -14.13 2.32
C ARG A 143 -6.09 -14.73 1.07
N ASP A 144 -6.17 -13.94 0.01
CA ASP A 144 -6.55 -14.41 -1.32
C ASP A 144 -5.35 -14.23 -2.26
N ILE A 145 -4.79 -15.34 -2.72
CA ILE A 145 -3.55 -15.35 -3.52
C ILE A 145 -3.73 -16.25 -4.75
N LEU A 146 -3.03 -15.92 -5.83
CA LEU A 146 -3.05 -16.71 -7.05
C LEU A 146 -1.90 -17.73 -7.10
N PHE A 147 -2.22 -18.90 -7.63
CA PHE A 147 -1.28 -19.99 -7.91
C PHE A 147 -1.45 -20.45 -9.35
N ARG A 148 -0.43 -21.10 -9.90
CA ARG A 148 -0.54 -21.84 -11.15
C ARG A 148 0.33 -23.08 -11.14
N GLN A 149 -0.04 -24.04 -11.96
CA GLN A 149 0.79 -25.21 -12.23
C GLN A 149 1.74 -24.91 -13.40
N MET A 150 3.01 -25.23 -13.22
CA MET A 150 4.04 -25.15 -14.26
C MET A 150 4.00 -26.41 -15.14
N ASP A 151 4.65 -26.37 -16.31
CA ASP A 151 4.69 -27.50 -17.26
C ASP A 151 5.31 -28.79 -16.67
N ASP A 152 6.15 -28.65 -15.64
CA ASP A 152 6.76 -29.75 -14.88
C ASP A 152 5.82 -30.35 -13.81
N GLY A 153 4.58 -29.86 -13.73
CA GLY A 153 3.56 -30.29 -12.76
C GLY A 153 3.68 -29.62 -11.39
N ARG A 154 4.70 -28.80 -11.15
CA ARG A 154 4.91 -28.10 -9.87
C ARG A 154 3.96 -26.92 -9.74
N TRP A 155 3.44 -26.74 -8.52
CA TRP A 155 2.64 -25.57 -8.17
C TRP A 155 3.52 -24.45 -7.66
N VAL A 156 3.22 -23.23 -8.10
CA VAL A 156 3.91 -22.01 -7.65
C VAL A 156 2.91 -20.91 -7.35
N MET A 157 3.23 -20.09 -6.36
CA MET A 157 2.57 -18.81 -6.15
C MET A 157 2.89 -17.88 -7.32
N SER A 158 1.91 -17.14 -7.82
CA SER A 158 2.07 -16.30 -9.02
C SER A 158 1.07 -15.13 -9.04
N GLU A 159 1.19 -14.27 -10.05
CA GLU A 159 0.20 -13.31 -10.50
C GLU A 159 0.16 -13.33 -12.04
N PRO A 160 -0.95 -12.97 -12.70
CA PRO A 160 -0.96 -12.75 -14.14
C PRO A 160 0.02 -11.65 -14.55
N THR A 161 0.51 -11.69 -15.79
CA THR A 161 1.23 -10.56 -16.39
C THR A 161 0.26 -9.46 -16.83
N GLU A 162 0.72 -8.24 -17.13
CA GLU A 162 -0.16 -7.16 -17.61
C GLU A 162 -0.88 -7.57 -18.91
N GLU A 163 -0.25 -8.35 -19.78
CA GLU A 163 -0.86 -8.86 -21.01
C GLU A 163 -1.99 -9.87 -20.75
N GLN A 164 -1.93 -10.59 -19.63
CA GLN A 164 -2.92 -11.58 -19.22
C GLN A 164 -4.10 -10.97 -18.44
N LEU A 165 -4.07 -9.67 -18.12
CA LEU A 165 -5.17 -9.01 -17.42
C LEU A 165 -6.39 -8.72 -18.31
N GLY A 166 -6.25 -8.93 -19.62
CA GLY A 166 -7.27 -8.59 -20.60
C GLY A 166 -7.37 -7.08 -20.86
N GLN A 167 -8.51 -6.62 -21.34
CA GLN A 167 -8.69 -5.22 -21.73
C GLN A 167 -8.76 -4.29 -20.52
N LYS A 168 -8.21 -3.07 -20.68
CA LYS A 168 -8.41 -1.99 -19.71
C LYS A 168 -9.86 -1.53 -19.78
N ILE A 169 -10.50 -1.47 -18.62
CA ILE A 169 -11.88 -1.02 -18.45
C ILE A 169 -11.84 0.36 -17.81
N ARG A 170 -12.66 1.28 -18.33
CA ARG A 170 -12.86 2.61 -17.78
C ARG A 170 -14.35 2.77 -17.46
N ILE A 171 -14.66 2.96 -16.18
CA ILE A 171 -16.02 3.18 -15.69
C ILE A 171 -16.10 4.61 -15.19
N GLU A 172 -16.94 5.41 -15.83
CA GLU A 172 -17.14 6.81 -15.46
C GLU A 172 -18.35 6.94 -14.55
N ASN A 173 -18.19 7.67 -13.45
CA ASN A 173 -19.30 8.06 -12.60
C ASN A 173 -19.27 9.57 -12.33
N GLU A 174 -20.14 10.06 -11.43
CA GLU A 174 -20.27 11.48 -11.10
C GLU A 174 -19.02 12.07 -10.43
N TYR A 175 -18.30 11.30 -9.62
CA TYR A 175 -17.25 11.81 -8.72
C TYR A 175 -15.84 11.40 -9.12
N PHE A 176 -15.68 10.30 -9.86
CA PHE A 176 -14.39 9.75 -10.26
C PHE A 176 -14.50 8.92 -11.55
N THR A 177 -13.36 8.45 -12.01
CA THR A 177 -13.26 7.43 -13.07
C THR A 177 -12.51 6.23 -12.51
N LEU A 178 -13.16 5.06 -12.49
CA LEU A 178 -12.51 3.80 -12.15
C LEU A 178 -11.80 3.24 -13.38
N ASN A 179 -10.50 3.08 -13.27
CA ASN A 179 -9.63 2.45 -14.25
C ASN A 179 -9.23 1.07 -13.71
N THR A 180 -9.60 0.02 -14.43
CA THR A 180 -9.45 -1.38 -14.00
C THR A 180 -9.16 -2.26 -15.22
N TYR A 181 -9.19 -3.57 -15.03
CA TYR A 181 -8.96 -4.57 -16.07
C TYR A 181 -10.07 -5.62 -16.03
N GLU A 182 -10.32 -6.27 -17.17
CA GLU A 182 -11.28 -7.37 -17.31
C GLU A 182 -11.08 -8.45 -16.24
N TRP A 183 -9.82 -8.78 -15.94
CA TRP A 183 -9.46 -9.74 -14.91
C TRP A 183 -10.02 -9.45 -13.51
N ALA A 184 -10.22 -8.16 -13.17
CA ALA A 184 -10.73 -7.71 -11.88
C ALA A 184 -12.20 -7.30 -11.93
N ALA A 185 -12.90 -7.57 -13.03
CA ALA A 185 -14.26 -7.05 -13.24
C ALA A 185 -15.25 -7.48 -12.15
N GLU A 186 -15.04 -8.65 -11.53
CA GLU A 186 -15.95 -9.19 -10.50
C GLU A 186 -16.06 -8.32 -9.23
N VAL A 187 -15.06 -7.47 -8.94
CA VAL A 187 -15.08 -6.59 -7.76
C VAL A 187 -15.36 -5.12 -8.10
N ASN A 188 -15.51 -4.76 -9.38
CA ASN A 188 -15.64 -3.36 -9.80
C ASN A 188 -16.80 -2.65 -9.10
N THR A 189 -18.00 -3.25 -9.08
CA THR A 189 -19.18 -2.64 -8.43
C THR A 189 -18.99 -2.46 -6.93
N ILE A 190 -18.31 -3.39 -6.26
CA ILE A 190 -18.01 -3.29 -4.82
C ILE A 190 -17.05 -2.12 -4.59
N ILE A 191 -16.00 -2.00 -5.40
CA ILE A 191 -15.03 -0.89 -5.30
C ILE A 191 -15.69 0.46 -5.61
N GLU A 192 -16.56 0.53 -6.63
CA GLU A 192 -17.27 1.77 -6.96
C GLU A 192 -18.15 2.26 -5.80
N ASP A 193 -18.99 1.38 -5.25
CA ASP A 193 -19.82 1.68 -4.09
C ASP A 193 -18.96 2.10 -2.89
N MET A 194 -17.89 1.36 -2.63
CA MET A 194 -16.98 1.62 -1.51
C MET A 194 -16.33 3.01 -1.60
N VAL A 195 -15.87 3.43 -2.78
CA VAL A 195 -15.29 4.77 -2.98
C VAL A 195 -16.34 5.87 -2.83
N VAL A 196 -17.58 5.65 -3.31
CA VAL A 196 -18.68 6.61 -3.12
C VAL A 196 -18.99 6.78 -1.63
N ARG A 197 -19.16 5.68 -0.89
CA ARG A 197 -19.40 5.73 0.56
C ARG A 197 -18.22 6.37 1.31
N ALA A 198 -17.00 6.04 0.95
CA ALA A 198 -15.82 6.58 1.60
C ALA A 198 -15.72 8.10 1.39
N ARG A 199 -16.01 8.57 0.17
CA ARG A 199 -16.11 10.00 -0.13
C ARG A 199 -17.19 10.67 0.73
N GLN A 200 -18.36 10.04 0.88
CA GLN A 200 -19.43 10.58 1.70
C GLN A 200 -19.02 10.69 3.17
N GLN A 201 -18.35 9.68 3.74
CA GLN A 201 -17.82 9.74 5.10
C GLN A 201 -16.82 10.89 5.27
N VAL A 202 -15.92 11.11 4.32
CA VAL A 202 -15.01 12.27 4.34
C VAL A 202 -15.78 13.60 4.33
N ILE A 203 -16.87 13.71 3.55
CA ILE A 203 -17.73 14.90 3.55
C ILE A 203 -18.44 15.06 4.90
N ASP A 204 -19.03 13.99 5.42
CA ASP A 204 -19.78 14.03 6.68
C ASP A 204 -18.89 14.44 7.85
N THR A 205 -17.61 14.04 7.84
CA THR A 205 -16.65 14.40 8.87
C THR A 205 -16.00 15.77 8.64
N LEU A 206 -15.51 16.07 7.43
CA LEU A 206 -14.76 17.31 7.16
C LEU A 206 -15.63 18.48 6.69
N GLY A 207 -16.89 18.24 6.39
CA GLY A 207 -17.87 19.22 5.90
C GLY A 207 -17.78 19.54 4.40
N ARG A 208 -16.66 19.22 3.73
CA ARG A 208 -16.50 19.42 2.27
C ARG A 208 -15.40 18.55 1.67
N THR A 209 -15.51 18.33 0.37
CA THR A 209 -14.46 17.75 -0.49
C THR A 209 -14.33 18.57 -1.77
N PRO A 210 -13.25 18.41 -2.55
CA PRO A 210 -13.12 19.04 -3.86
C PRO A 210 -14.25 18.63 -4.81
N GLU A 211 -14.63 19.55 -5.69
CA GLU A 211 -15.64 19.30 -6.74
C GLU A 211 -15.07 18.57 -7.97
N ASN A 212 -13.74 18.59 -8.14
CA ASN A 212 -13.10 17.99 -9.32
C ASN A 212 -13.18 16.46 -9.26
N LYS A 213 -13.42 15.82 -10.42
CA LYS A 213 -13.27 14.38 -10.55
C LYS A 213 -11.82 13.95 -10.33
N PHE A 214 -11.65 12.83 -9.63
CA PHE A 214 -10.36 12.15 -9.47
C PHE A 214 -10.38 10.79 -10.18
N ASN A 215 -9.25 10.09 -10.22
CA ASN A 215 -9.16 8.76 -10.80
C ASN A 215 -9.01 7.72 -9.69
N VAL A 216 -9.66 6.58 -9.86
CA VAL A 216 -9.39 5.37 -9.07
C VAL A 216 -8.71 4.38 -9.99
N TYR A 217 -7.60 3.79 -9.56
CA TYR A 217 -6.92 2.72 -10.29
C TYR A 217 -6.99 1.44 -9.47
N LEU A 218 -7.83 0.49 -9.90
CA LEU A 218 -7.84 -0.86 -9.33
C LEU A 218 -6.76 -1.69 -10.00
N ARG A 219 -5.79 -2.12 -9.22
CA ARG A 219 -4.59 -2.84 -9.66
C ARG A 219 -4.76 -4.32 -9.32
N PRO A 220 -5.01 -5.20 -10.31
CA PRO A 220 -5.21 -6.63 -10.06
C PRO A 220 -3.92 -7.35 -9.66
N ILE A 221 -2.76 -6.74 -9.95
CA ILE A 221 -1.42 -7.28 -9.73
C ILE A 221 -0.46 -6.17 -9.31
N PHE A 222 0.66 -6.56 -8.72
CA PHE A 222 1.77 -5.64 -8.44
C PHE A 222 2.44 -5.11 -9.70
N GLY A 223 2.59 -5.97 -10.71
CA GLY A 223 3.43 -5.73 -11.89
C GLY A 223 2.97 -4.65 -12.87
N ILE A 224 1.87 -3.93 -12.60
CA ILE A 224 1.43 -2.81 -13.44
C ILE A 224 2.44 -1.67 -13.36
N SER A 225 2.81 -1.11 -14.51
CA SER A 225 3.73 0.03 -14.55
C SER A 225 3.04 1.38 -14.26
N PRO A 226 3.71 2.34 -13.60
CA PRO A 226 5.04 2.23 -12.98
C PRO A 226 5.00 1.40 -11.68
N PRO A 227 6.14 0.85 -11.23
CA PRO A 227 6.26 0.19 -9.93
C PRO A 227 5.85 1.12 -8.78
N VAL A 228 5.32 0.53 -7.72
CA VAL A 228 4.72 1.23 -6.57
C VAL A 228 5.23 0.63 -5.27
N ASN A 229 4.99 1.29 -4.15
CA ASN A 229 5.34 0.75 -2.84
C ASN A 229 4.50 -0.52 -2.57
N PRO A 230 5.13 -1.68 -2.33
CA PRO A 230 4.41 -2.94 -2.11
C PRO A 230 3.75 -3.06 -0.74
N ASN A 231 3.95 -2.09 0.16
CA ASN A 231 3.46 -2.14 1.54
C ASN A 231 2.24 -1.23 1.78
N SER A 232 1.65 -0.68 0.72
CA SER A 232 0.45 0.15 0.77
C SER A 232 -0.68 -0.55 0.04
N LEU A 233 -1.78 -0.80 0.74
CA LEU A 233 -2.98 -1.43 0.19
C LEU A 233 -3.68 -0.50 -0.83
N ALA A 234 -3.78 0.78 -0.47
CA ALA A 234 -4.17 1.86 -1.34
C ALA A 234 -3.27 3.07 -1.07
N TRP A 235 -3.20 4.01 -2.00
CA TRP A 235 -2.52 5.29 -1.77
C TRP A 235 -3.08 6.40 -2.65
N TYR A 236 -3.11 7.61 -2.11
CA TYR A 236 -3.38 8.83 -2.84
C TYR A 236 -2.11 9.41 -3.47
N SER A 237 -2.26 9.95 -4.69
CA SER A 237 -1.21 10.71 -5.37
C SER A 237 -1.79 12.00 -5.96
N ALA A 238 -1.22 13.13 -5.56
CA ALA A 238 -1.61 14.44 -6.06
C ALA A 238 -1.02 14.68 -7.47
N GLY A 239 -1.87 14.76 -8.48
CA GLY A 239 -1.45 15.10 -9.85
C GLY A 239 -1.36 16.60 -10.04
N SER A 240 -0.18 17.14 -10.37
CA SER A 240 0.02 18.59 -10.42
C SER A 240 -0.29 19.21 -11.78
N ARG A 241 0.14 18.64 -12.92
CA ARG A 241 -0.13 19.18 -14.29
C ARG A 241 -0.04 18.12 -15.43
N PRO A 242 -1.13 17.86 -16.19
CA PRO A 242 -2.52 18.25 -15.87
C PRO A 242 -2.94 17.68 -14.52
N ARG A 243 -3.95 18.28 -13.88
CA ARG A 243 -4.49 17.73 -12.63
C ARG A 243 -4.94 16.31 -12.88
N ASN A 244 -4.33 15.37 -12.16
CA ASN A 244 -4.57 13.93 -12.30
C ASN A 244 -4.47 13.29 -10.92
N ASP A 245 -5.30 13.79 -10.00
CA ASP A 245 -5.44 13.21 -8.67
C ASP A 245 -5.91 11.77 -8.82
N ARG A 246 -5.23 10.86 -8.13
CA ARG A 246 -5.59 9.45 -8.19
C ARG A 246 -5.47 8.75 -6.84
N VAL A 247 -6.34 7.78 -6.64
CA VAL A 247 -6.25 6.76 -5.60
C VAL A 247 -5.98 5.43 -6.29
N ASP A 248 -4.84 4.84 -6.06
CA ASP A 248 -4.54 3.49 -6.52
C ASP A 248 -4.91 2.50 -5.41
N ILE A 249 -5.50 1.37 -5.77
CA ILE A 249 -6.00 0.33 -4.87
C ILE A 249 -5.53 -1.03 -5.40
N PHE A 250 -4.91 -1.87 -4.57
CA PHE A 250 -4.72 -3.27 -4.95
C PHE A 250 -6.04 -4.05 -4.85
N ALA A 251 -6.29 -4.92 -5.81
CA ALA A 251 -7.44 -5.82 -5.77
C ALA A 251 -7.27 -6.87 -4.65
N PRO A 252 -8.35 -7.36 -4.02
CA PRO A 252 -8.31 -8.28 -2.87
C PRO A 252 -7.53 -9.57 -3.11
N PHE A 253 -7.45 -10.02 -4.36
CA PHE A 253 -6.73 -11.23 -4.76
C PHE A 253 -5.30 -10.98 -5.27
N SER A 254 -4.81 -9.73 -5.27
CA SER A 254 -3.40 -9.45 -5.55
C SER A 254 -2.56 -9.84 -4.35
N TYR A 255 -1.38 -10.41 -4.59
CA TYR A 255 -0.42 -10.71 -3.52
C TYR A 255 0.00 -9.44 -2.75
N ALA A 256 -0.04 -8.27 -3.40
CA ALA A 256 0.24 -7.00 -2.77
C ALA A 256 -0.80 -6.62 -1.70
N PHE A 257 -2.06 -7.04 -1.84
CA PHE A 257 -3.17 -6.74 -0.94
C PHE A 257 -2.91 -7.19 0.50
N GLY A 258 -2.34 -8.40 0.66
CA GLY A 258 -1.97 -8.94 1.97
C GLY A 258 -3.06 -9.80 2.62
N PHE A 259 -3.23 -9.65 3.93
CA PHE A 259 -4.16 -10.43 4.75
C PHE A 259 -5.20 -9.53 5.40
N TYR A 260 -6.35 -10.08 5.76
CA TYR A 260 -7.45 -9.40 6.43
C TYR A 260 -8.07 -10.28 7.52
N ASP A 261 -8.74 -9.68 8.51
CA ASP A 261 -9.51 -10.43 9.51
C ASP A 261 -10.77 -11.03 8.84
N PRO A 262 -10.92 -12.36 8.76
CA PRO A 262 -12.08 -12.99 8.13
C PRO A 262 -13.40 -12.70 8.85
N LYS A 263 -13.38 -12.23 10.10
CA LYS A 263 -14.60 -11.81 10.82
C LYS A 263 -15.10 -10.44 10.40
N VAL A 264 -14.19 -9.60 9.88
CA VAL A 264 -14.48 -8.24 9.44
C VAL A 264 -14.70 -8.23 7.92
N GLY A 265 -13.89 -8.99 7.18
CA GLY A 265 -13.88 -9.02 5.72
C GLY A 265 -12.89 -8.01 5.14
N TRP A 266 -12.41 -8.28 3.92
CA TRP A 266 -11.48 -7.39 3.23
C TRP A 266 -12.14 -6.07 2.84
N GLU A 267 -13.47 -6.08 2.67
CA GLU A 267 -14.25 -4.92 2.23
C GLU A 267 -14.18 -3.78 3.24
N GLU A 268 -14.35 -4.07 4.53
CA GLU A 268 -14.33 -3.08 5.61
C GLU A 268 -12.91 -2.54 5.88
N GLU A 269 -11.89 -3.41 5.83
CA GLU A 269 -10.49 -2.98 5.97
C GLU A 269 -10.07 -2.08 4.79
N LEU A 270 -10.44 -2.47 3.57
CA LEU A 270 -10.20 -1.66 2.40
C LEU A 270 -10.99 -0.35 2.45
N TYR A 271 -12.25 -0.38 2.91
CA TYR A 271 -13.09 0.81 3.06
C TYR A 271 -12.41 1.84 3.98
N SER A 272 -11.96 1.42 5.17
CA SER A 272 -11.20 2.30 6.08
C SER A 272 -9.97 2.90 5.40
N THR A 273 -9.24 2.09 4.63
CA THR A 273 -8.05 2.55 3.89
C THR A 273 -8.42 3.57 2.82
N ILE A 274 -9.50 3.37 2.07
CA ILE A 274 -9.96 4.34 1.05
C ILE A 274 -10.40 5.65 1.72
N VAL A 275 -11.08 5.60 2.87
CA VAL A 275 -11.44 6.81 3.63
C VAL A 275 -10.18 7.59 4.04
N HIS A 276 -9.15 6.89 4.51
CA HIS A 276 -7.86 7.49 4.85
C HIS A 276 -7.26 8.21 3.63
N GLU A 277 -7.15 7.54 2.48
CA GLU A 277 -6.56 8.13 1.28
C GLU A 277 -7.40 9.28 0.69
N LEU A 278 -8.73 9.19 0.74
CA LEU A 278 -9.61 10.28 0.30
C LEU A 278 -9.56 11.49 1.24
N THR A 279 -9.19 11.30 2.51
CA THR A 279 -8.91 12.42 3.42
C THR A 279 -7.69 13.20 2.96
N HIS A 280 -6.65 12.51 2.48
CA HIS A 280 -5.47 13.15 1.89
C HIS A 280 -5.82 13.99 0.65
N TRP A 281 -6.66 13.44 -0.23
CA TRP A 281 -7.20 14.17 -1.37
C TRP A 281 -8.00 15.40 -0.94
N ALA A 282 -8.91 15.23 0.01
CA ALA A 282 -9.79 16.29 0.48
C ALA A 282 -8.98 17.47 1.05
N TYR A 283 -8.06 17.23 1.98
CA TYR A 283 -7.28 18.33 2.54
C TYR A 283 -6.38 18.99 1.47
N THR A 284 -5.71 18.20 0.62
CA THR A 284 -4.78 18.71 -0.39
C THR A 284 -5.44 19.70 -1.34
N ARG A 285 -6.73 19.50 -1.62
CA ARG A 285 -7.44 20.21 -2.69
C ARG A 285 -8.53 21.16 -2.19
N ALA A 286 -9.14 20.91 -1.04
CA ALA A 286 -10.17 21.78 -0.47
C ALA A 286 -9.69 22.63 0.71
N PHE A 287 -8.57 22.27 1.37
CA PHE A 287 -8.14 22.92 2.61
C PHE A 287 -6.72 23.51 2.54
N ALA A 288 -5.85 23.04 1.64
CA ALA A 288 -4.43 23.42 1.60
C ALA A 288 -4.15 24.91 1.34
N GLN A 289 -5.12 25.67 0.81
CA GLN A 289 -4.98 27.13 0.67
C GLN A 289 -5.28 27.88 1.97
N GLU A 290 -6.07 27.27 2.86
CA GLU A 290 -6.56 27.88 4.09
C GLU A 290 -5.70 27.48 5.29
N TYR A 291 -5.03 26.32 5.24
CA TYR A 291 -4.34 25.74 6.39
C TYR A 291 -2.95 25.22 6.03
N ARG A 292 -2.07 25.15 7.03
CA ARG A 292 -0.82 24.37 6.96
C ARG A 292 -1.03 23.11 7.79
N ILE A 293 -0.82 21.97 7.15
CA ILE A 293 -0.93 20.65 7.75
C ILE A 293 0.48 20.06 7.76
N THR A 294 1.01 19.76 8.95
CA THR A 294 2.29 19.05 9.12
C THR A 294 2.08 17.55 8.97
N ASP A 295 3.17 16.77 8.93
CA ASP A 295 3.12 15.33 8.69
C ASP A 295 2.13 14.59 9.60
N TRP A 296 2.24 14.75 10.92
CA TRP A 296 1.30 14.11 11.85
C TRP A 296 -0.12 14.65 11.72
N MET A 297 -0.32 15.91 11.34
CA MET A 297 -1.66 16.45 11.13
C MET A 297 -2.32 15.81 9.91
N SER A 298 -1.54 15.57 8.84
CA SER A 298 -2.00 14.92 7.62
C SER A 298 -2.42 13.48 7.91
N GLU A 299 -1.51 12.69 8.46
CA GLU A 299 -1.75 11.27 8.74
C GLU A 299 -2.73 11.06 9.89
N GLY A 300 -2.66 11.90 10.93
CA GLY A 300 -3.55 11.85 12.08
C GLY A 300 -4.99 12.19 11.71
N LEU A 301 -5.21 13.18 10.84
CA LEU A 301 -6.56 13.49 10.35
C LEU A 301 -7.09 12.35 9.50
N ALA A 302 -6.28 11.77 8.62
CA ALA A 302 -6.66 10.64 7.79
C ALA A 302 -7.04 9.41 8.63
N GLU A 303 -6.23 9.05 9.63
CA GLU A 303 -6.56 7.96 10.57
C GLU A 303 -7.80 8.28 11.43
N TYR A 304 -7.99 9.54 11.82
CA TYR A 304 -9.16 9.98 12.60
C TYR A 304 -10.46 9.83 11.79
N VAL A 305 -10.47 10.33 10.55
CA VAL A 305 -11.62 10.26 9.66
C VAL A 305 -11.92 8.81 9.26
N SER A 306 -10.90 7.96 9.10
CA SER A 306 -11.08 6.52 8.85
C SER A 306 -11.41 5.72 10.11
N ASN A 307 -11.46 6.34 11.29
CA ASN A 307 -11.70 5.68 12.57
C ASN A 307 -10.73 4.51 12.85
N ASN A 308 -9.44 4.73 12.60
CA ASN A 308 -8.40 3.72 12.82
C ASN A 308 -7.41 4.15 13.93
N PRO A 309 -7.81 4.03 15.20
CA PRO A 309 -7.00 4.46 16.35
C PRO A 309 -5.76 3.60 16.63
N ARG A 310 -5.61 2.45 15.97
CA ARG A 310 -4.56 1.45 16.26
C ARG A 310 -4.46 1.09 17.76
N ARG A 311 -5.62 0.96 18.43
CA ARG A 311 -5.77 0.84 19.90
C ARG A 311 -4.78 -0.12 20.55
N ASN A 312 -4.67 -1.35 20.06
CA ASN A 312 -3.80 -2.35 20.69
C ASN A 312 -2.32 -1.93 20.72
N ALA A 313 -1.82 -1.33 19.63
CA ALA A 313 -0.44 -0.87 19.55
C ALA A 313 -0.19 0.34 20.45
N VAL A 314 -1.10 1.31 20.43
CA VAL A 314 -1.02 2.52 21.27
C VAL A 314 -1.12 2.15 22.75
N SER A 315 -2.09 1.33 23.17
CA SER A 315 -2.22 0.82 24.55
C SER A 315 -0.98 0.08 25.03
N ALA A 316 -0.37 -0.75 24.17
CA ALA A 316 0.88 -1.41 24.52
C ALA A 316 2.01 -0.39 24.73
N ALA A 317 2.16 0.58 23.84
CA ALA A 317 3.19 1.62 23.93
C ALA A 317 3.02 2.51 25.17
N VAL A 318 1.79 2.94 25.48
CA VAL A 318 1.44 3.76 26.65
C VAL A 318 1.82 3.04 27.94
N ARG A 319 1.44 1.76 28.10
CA ARG A 319 1.83 0.93 29.26
C ARG A 319 3.34 0.75 29.41
N MET A 320 4.08 0.73 28.30
CA MET A 320 5.53 0.59 28.29
C MET A 320 6.27 1.94 28.41
N GLY A 321 5.56 3.06 28.49
CA GLY A 321 6.16 4.40 28.49
C GLY A 321 6.85 4.78 27.17
N ARG A 322 6.48 4.14 26.06
CA ARG A 322 7.06 4.34 24.72
C ARG A 322 6.22 5.28 23.88
N ILE A 323 5.98 6.48 24.39
CA ILE A 323 5.19 7.51 23.68
C ILE A 323 6.13 8.32 22.79
N ILE A 324 5.86 8.34 21.48
CA ILE A 324 6.59 9.17 20.52
C ILE A 324 6.21 10.65 20.80
N PRO A 325 7.16 11.54 21.08
CA PRO A 325 6.86 12.93 21.39
C PRO A 325 6.40 13.70 20.13
N LEU A 326 5.68 14.81 20.35
CA LEU A 326 5.29 15.69 19.24
C LEU A 326 6.51 16.28 18.53
N VAL A 327 7.50 16.76 19.30
CA VAL A 327 8.80 17.24 18.84
C VAL A 327 9.90 16.58 19.66
N ASP A 328 10.98 16.13 19.00
CA ASP A 328 12.17 15.60 19.65
C ASP A 328 12.96 16.77 20.26
N PRO A 329 13.11 16.84 21.60
CA PRO A 329 13.82 17.93 22.25
C PRO A 329 15.33 17.93 21.95
N ASN A 330 15.88 16.83 21.41
CA ASN A 330 17.32 16.68 21.18
C ASN A 330 17.78 17.21 19.81
N GLY A 331 16.86 17.54 18.90
CA GLY A 331 17.17 18.24 17.65
C GLY A 331 18.17 17.52 16.73
N GLY A 332 18.20 16.18 16.75
CA GLY A 332 19.12 15.38 15.97
C GLY A 332 18.86 15.44 14.45
N VAL A 333 19.83 14.95 13.66
CA VAL A 333 19.70 14.86 12.19
C VAL A 333 18.59 13.89 11.74
N ARG A 334 18.15 13.00 12.65
CA ARG A 334 17.06 12.04 12.45
C ARG A 334 16.10 12.10 13.63
N PRO A 335 15.22 13.12 13.69
CA PRO A 335 14.28 13.26 14.79
C PRO A 335 13.38 12.03 14.90
N GLN A 336 13.15 11.56 16.12
CA GLN A 336 12.18 10.50 16.41
C GLN A 336 10.94 11.12 17.05
N ASP A 337 10.20 11.87 16.24
CA ASP A 337 9.02 12.63 16.67
C ASP A 337 7.89 12.64 15.64
N MET A 338 6.73 13.14 16.07
CA MET A 338 5.54 13.23 15.22
C MET A 338 5.64 14.34 14.18
N ASP A 339 6.32 15.46 14.46
CA ASP A 339 6.52 16.55 13.48
C ASP A 339 7.22 16.07 12.20
N HIS A 340 8.11 15.10 12.33
CA HIS A 340 8.87 14.50 11.22
C HIS A 340 8.43 13.06 10.93
N MET A 341 7.16 12.72 11.21
CA MET A 341 6.61 11.37 11.12
C MET A 341 6.92 10.66 9.79
N THR A 342 6.93 11.37 8.66
CA THR A 342 7.19 10.73 7.35
C THR A 342 8.64 10.25 7.21
N THR A 343 9.56 10.75 8.02
CA THR A 343 11.00 10.42 8.00
C THR A 343 11.43 9.40 9.06
N LEU A 344 10.48 8.90 9.87
CA LEU A 344 10.78 7.91 10.91
C LEU A 344 11.33 6.60 10.31
N GLU A 345 12.48 6.18 10.82
CA GLU A 345 13.14 4.92 10.43
C GLU A 345 12.56 3.69 11.15
N VAL A 346 11.94 3.89 12.31
CA VAL A 346 11.35 2.85 13.16
C VAL A 346 9.97 3.28 13.65
N ASP A 347 9.17 2.34 14.15
CA ASP A 347 7.87 2.61 14.80
C ASP A 347 6.86 3.42 13.97
N ARG A 348 7.05 3.48 12.65
CA ARG A 348 6.18 4.25 11.72
C ARG A 348 4.70 3.86 11.87
N SER A 349 4.41 2.57 12.02
CA SER A 349 3.06 2.05 12.28
C SER A 349 2.45 2.57 13.59
N LEU A 350 3.27 2.71 14.63
CA LEU A 350 2.85 3.25 15.92
C LEU A 350 2.64 4.77 15.85
N ALA A 351 3.45 5.48 15.07
CA ALA A 351 3.32 6.91 14.86
C ALA A 351 1.93 7.28 14.30
N TYR A 352 1.40 6.55 13.33
CA TYR A 352 0.01 6.74 12.86
C TYR A 352 -1.03 6.69 13.99
N GLY A 353 -0.87 5.78 14.95
CA GLY A 353 -1.76 5.68 16.12
C GLY A 353 -1.63 6.87 17.07
N PHE A 354 -0.42 7.40 17.26
CA PHE A 354 -0.22 8.63 18.03
C PHE A 354 -0.68 9.89 17.27
N ALA A 355 -0.59 9.90 15.95
CA ALA A 355 -1.14 10.98 15.11
C ALA A 355 -2.68 11.04 15.23
N TYR A 356 -3.35 9.89 15.14
CA TYR A 356 -4.78 9.75 15.43
C TYR A 356 -5.11 10.34 16.81
N SER A 357 -4.33 9.94 17.83
CA SER A 357 -4.63 10.27 19.22
C SER A 357 -4.48 11.78 19.51
N LEU A 358 -3.53 12.46 18.86
CA LEU A 358 -3.40 13.90 18.91
C LEU A 358 -4.62 14.61 18.30
N VAL A 359 -5.10 14.15 17.14
CA VAL A 359 -6.31 14.71 16.52
C VAL A 359 -7.53 14.46 17.40
N ALA A 360 -7.72 13.22 17.90
CA ALA A 360 -8.81 12.88 18.81
C ALA A 360 -8.78 13.75 20.08
N TYR A 361 -7.61 13.92 20.70
CA TYR A 361 -7.44 14.77 21.87
C TYR A 361 -7.82 16.23 21.59
N ILE A 362 -7.40 16.80 20.46
CA ILE A 362 -7.80 18.16 20.06
C ILE A 362 -9.31 18.23 19.84
N VAL A 363 -9.90 17.26 19.14
CA VAL A 363 -11.33 17.23 18.84
C VAL A 363 -12.15 17.15 20.13
N GLU A 364 -11.76 16.31 21.08
CA GLU A 364 -12.47 16.14 22.35
C GLU A 364 -12.31 17.32 23.30
N THR A 365 -11.12 17.94 23.34
CA THR A 365 -10.81 18.96 24.37
C THR A 365 -10.88 20.40 23.87
N GLN A 366 -10.80 20.62 22.55
CA GLN A 366 -10.69 21.95 21.94
C GLN A 366 -11.87 22.29 21.02
N GLY A 367 -13.05 21.73 21.29
CA GLY A 367 -14.29 22.12 20.62
C GLY A 367 -14.45 21.54 19.22
N GLY A 368 -14.18 20.24 19.06
CA GLY A 368 -14.46 19.51 17.82
C GLY A 368 -13.37 19.66 16.76
N LEU A 369 -13.71 19.27 15.52
CA LEU A 369 -12.83 19.47 14.35
C LEU A 369 -12.51 20.94 14.09
N ASP A 370 -13.38 21.87 14.50
CA ASP A 370 -13.09 23.30 14.46
C ASP A 370 -11.84 23.64 15.30
N GLY A 371 -11.61 22.94 16.41
CA GLY A 371 -10.39 23.06 17.19
C GLY A 371 -9.14 22.67 16.39
N PHE A 372 -9.20 21.54 15.67
CA PHE A 372 -8.12 21.09 14.79
C PHE A 372 -7.83 22.12 13.69
N TRP A 373 -8.86 22.65 13.03
CA TRP A 373 -8.69 23.66 11.98
C TRP A 373 -8.17 25.00 12.51
N ARG A 374 -8.60 25.43 13.71
CA ARG A 374 -8.01 26.61 14.38
C ARG A 374 -6.51 26.42 14.62
N PHE A 375 -6.10 25.24 15.04
CA PHE A 375 -4.68 24.93 15.23
C PHE A 375 -3.91 24.89 13.92
N ALA A 376 -4.45 24.24 12.88
CA ALA A 376 -3.84 24.22 11.55
C ALA A 376 -3.65 25.63 10.95
N ALA A 377 -4.61 26.54 11.22
CA ALA A 377 -4.49 27.94 10.84
C ALA A 377 -3.39 28.67 11.65
N ALA A 378 -3.28 28.39 12.95
CA ALA A 378 -2.21 28.93 13.78
C ALA A 378 -0.82 28.43 13.35
N VAL A 379 -0.70 27.15 12.98
CA VAL A 379 0.52 26.54 12.42
C VAL A 379 0.94 27.22 11.11
N ARG A 380 -0.02 27.53 10.23
CA ARG A 380 0.25 28.26 8.97
C ARG A 380 0.87 29.63 9.22
N ASP A 381 0.32 30.34 10.19
CA ASP A 381 0.68 31.73 10.47
C ASP A 381 1.91 31.86 11.39
N THR A 382 2.39 30.76 11.97
CA THR A 382 3.55 30.74 12.87
C THR A 382 4.81 30.37 12.09
N PRO A 383 5.83 31.24 12.03
CA PRO A 383 7.11 30.88 11.42
C PRO A 383 7.97 30.04 12.37
N GLY A 384 8.86 29.22 11.80
CA GLY A 384 9.82 28.42 12.55
C GLY A 384 9.53 26.91 12.54
N THR A 385 10.24 26.19 13.41
CA THR A 385 10.17 24.74 13.61
C THR A 385 10.42 24.40 15.08
N GLY A 386 10.13 23.16 15.50
CA GLY A 386 10.42 22.66 16.84
C GLY A 386 9.50 23.23 17.94
N ILE A 387 9.91 23.06 19.20
CA ILE A 387 9.06 23.35 20.38
C ILE A 387 8.59 24.82 20.41
N GLU A 388 9.47 25.79 20.14
CA GLU A 388 9.09 27.22 20.17
C GLU A 388 8.03 27.56 19.11
N PHE A 389 8.10 26.92 17.95
CA PHE A 389 7.09 27.06 16.90
C PHE A 389 5.73 26.49 17.36
N TYR A 390 5.73 25.29 17.95
CA TYR A 390 4.50 24.68 18.45
C TYR A 390 3.91 25.43 19.64
N ASP A 391 4.74 25.93 20.55
CA ASP A 391 4.30 26.73 21.70
C ASP A 391 3.56 27.99 21.25
N LYS A 392 4.12 28.75 20.29
CA LYS A 392 3.46 29.92 19.71
C LYS A 392 2.15 29.56 18.98
N ALA A 393 2.14 28.47 18.23
CA ALA A 393 0.95 28.03 17.49
C ALA A 393 -0.18 27.59 18.45
N LEU A 394 0.15 26.85 19.52
CA LEU A 394 -0.79 26.42 20.55
C LEU A 394 -1.33 27.59 21.37
N GLN A 395 -0.46 28.53 21.76
CA GLN A 395 -0.90 29.76 22.43
C GLN A 395 -1.87 30.56 21.56
N LYS A 396 -1.58 30.67 20.25
CA LYS A 396 -2.46 31.36 19.31
C LYS A 396 -3.81 30.64 19.10
N ALA A 397 -3.82 29.31 19.04
CA ALA A 397 -5.02 28.53 18.76
C ALA A 397 -5.93 28.33 19.98
N PHE A 398 -5.32 28.07 21.14
CA PHE A 398 -5.99 27.56 22.33
C PHE A 398 -5.64 28.34 23.61
N GLY A 399 -4.65 29.22 23.58
CA GLY A 399 -4.20 29.97 24.76
C GLY A 399 -3.42 29.14 25.78
N ILE A 400 -2.85 28.01 25.36
CA ILE A 400 -2.05 27.10 26.21
C ILE A 400 -0.62 26.97 25.67
N SER A 401 0.31 26.67 26.56
CA SER A 401 1.70 26.36 26.20
C SER A 401 1.86 24.96 25.59
N TYR A 402 3.01 24.73 24.95
CA TYR A 402 3.40 23.39 24.50
C TYR A 402 3.46 22.38 25.65
N GLU A 403 4.00 22.79 26.80
CA GLU A 403 4.13 21.93 27.98
C GLU A 403 2.76 21.50 28.52
N GLU A 404 1.81 22.44 28.62
CA GLU A 404 0.43 22.13 29.03
C GLU A 404 -0.27 21.20 28.02
N PHE A 405 -0.06 21.42 26.72
CA PHE A 405 -0.64 20.57 25.68
C PHE A 405 -0.07 19.15 25.71
N ASP A 406 1.25 18.98 25.73
CA ASP A 406 1.92 17.66 25.77
C ASP A 406 1.57 16.90 27.04
N ALA A 407 1.58 17.57 28.21
CA ALA A 407 1.18 16.96 29.47
C ALA A 407 -0.30 16.54 29.47
N GLY A 408 -1.18 17.39 28.94
CA GLY A 408 -2.61 17.10 28.82
C GLY A 408 -2.89 15.91 27.90
N TRP A 409 -2.25 15.88 26.73
CA TRP A 409 -2.36 14.77 25.78
C TRP A 409 -1.83 13.45 26.37
N ARG A 410 -0.67 13.47 27.04
CA ARG A 410 -0.11 12.28 27.70
C ARG A 410 -1.03 11.75 28.79
N LYS A 411 -1.65 12.64 29.56
CA LYS A 411 -2.63 12.25 30.56
C LYS A 411 -3.87 11.62 29.91
N TRP A 412 -4.39 12.24 28.85
CA TRP A 412 -5.51 11.71 28.09
C TRP A 412 -5.20 10.33 27.50
N LEU A 413 -3.98 10.09 27.02
CA LEU A 413 -3.53 8.77 26.55
C LEU A 413 -3.66 7.70 27.64
N GLN A 414 -3.23 8.00 28.88
CA GLN A 414 -3.33 7.05 30.00
C GLN A 414 -4.79 6.75 30.41
N GLU A 415 -5.72 7.66 30.11
CA GLU A 415 -7.14 7.50 30.43
C GLU A 415 -7.90 6.72 29.34
N ASN A 416 -7.40 6.74 28.09
CA ASN A 416 -8.13 6.24 26.91
C ASN A 416 -7.49 5.02 26.22
N TYR A 417 -6.25 4.66 26.57
CA TYR A 417 -5.48 3.53 26.02
C TYR A 417 -4.76 2.76 27.11
#